data_AF-A0A1Q7YA98-F1
#
_entry.id   AF-A0A1Q7YA98-F1
#
_cell.length_a   1.000
_cell.length_b   1.000
_cell.length_c   1.000
_cell.angle_alpha   90.00
_cell.angle_beta   90.00
_cell.angle_gamma   90.00
#
_symmetry.space_group_name_H-M   'P 1'
#
loop_
_entity.id
_entity.type
_entity.pdbx_description
1 polymer ?
#
loop_
_entity_poly.entity_id
_entity_poly.type
_entity_poly.pdbx_seq_one_letter_code
_entity_poly.pdbx_strand_id
1 'polypeptide(L)'
;MIPELQSQLNDQSLPLFHRYRAMFRLRDLGTKEAVLALATGLNDPHSALFRHEVAYVFGQLCSPYSVPALIECLRNTQEMAMVRHEAAEALGSIGAEEAESILLEFEKDNERIVRESCVVARDMWEFERSGEMEYAVIPA
;
A
#
# COMPACT_ATOMS: atom_id res chain seq x y z
N MET A 1 12.12 -7.89 19.03
CA MET A 1 11.71 -6.58 18.51
C MET A 1 10.61 -6.69 17.45
N ILE A 2 10.86 -7.19 16.24
CA ILE A 2 9.81 -7.30 15.19
C ILE A 2 8.57 -8.11 15.64
N PRO A 3 8.70 -9.30 16.27
CA PRO A 3 7.52 -10.06 16.73
C PRO A 3 6.68 -9.31 17.77
N GLU A 4 7.32 -8.49 18.61
CA GLU A 4 6.64 -7.68 19.63
C GLU A 4 5.87 -6.53 18.97
N LEU A 5 6.49 -5.85 18.00
CA LEU A 5 5.81 -4.81 17.22
C LEU A 5 4.64 -5.36 16.41
N GLN A 6 4.80 -6.55 15.80
CA GLN A 6 3.71 -7.23 15.11
C GLN A 6 2.57 -7.58 16.07
N SER A 7 2.89 -8.07 17.28
CA SER A 7 1.89 -8.34 18.30
C SER A 7 1.12 -7.08 18.67
N GLN A 8 1.79 -5.95 18.86
CA GLN A 8 1.14 -4.66 19.16
C GLN A 8 0.32 -4.13 18.00
N LEU A 9 0.80 -4.28 16.75
CA LEU A 9 0.08 -3.88 15.54
C LEU A 9 -1.29 -4.59 15.45
N ASN A 10 -1.31 -5.88 15.80
CA ASN A 10 -2.46 -6.77 15.63
C ASN A 10 -3.32 -6.91 16.89
N ASP A 11 -3.02 -6.20 17.97
CA ASP A 11 -3.79 -6.29 19.22
C ASP A 11 -4.94 -5.27 19.21
N GLN A 12 -6.17 -5.73 18.94
CA GLN A 12 -7.36 -4.88 18.93
C GLN A 12 -7.77 -4.38 20.32
N SER A 13 -7.20 -4.92 21.41
CA SER A 13 -7.42 -4.39 22.75
C SER A 13 -6.62 -3.11 23.02
N LEU A 14 -5.59 -2.83 22.22
CA LEU A 14 -4.80 -1.60 22.34
C LEU A 14 -5.49 -0.42 21.68
N PRO A 15 -5.38 0.80 22.26
CA PRO A 15 -5.75 2.02 21.58
C PRO A 15 -5.06 2.15 20.22
N LEU A 16 -5.77 2.67 19.21
CA LEU A 16 -5.24 2.86 17.86
C LEU A 16 -3.88 3.57 17.85
N PHE A 17 -3.67 4.56 18.73
CA PHE A 17 -2.40 5.24 18.88
C PHE A 17 -1.19 4.28 19.05
N HIS A 18 -1.32 3.26 19.89
CA HIS A 18 -0.24 2.29 20.11
C HIS A 18 -0.01 1.40 18.89
N ARG A 19 -1.08 1.01 18.21
CA ARG A 19 -1.03 0.22 16.99
C ARG A 19 -0.36 0.99 15.85
N TYR A 20 -0.69 2.27 15.68
CA TYR A 20 -0.02 3.18 14.75
C TYR A 20 1.47 3.39 15.09
N ARG A 21 1.83 3.48 16.37
CA ARG A 21 3.25 3.52 16.76
C ARG A 21 4.01 2.25 16.36
N ALA A 22 3.39 1.08 16.49
CA ALA A 22 3.97 -0.17 16.03
C ALA A 22 4.10 -0.18 14.50
N MET A 23 3.07 0.27 13.78
CA MET A 23 3.05 0.42 12.32
C MET A 23 4.23 1.25 11.80
N PHE A 24 4.38 2.48 12.30
CA PHE A 24 5.47 3.37 11.87
C PHE A 24 6.85 2.83 12.27
N ARG A 25 6.97 2.16 13.42
CA ARG A 25 8.23 1.50 13.78
C ARG A 25 8.58 0.35 12.83
N LEU A 26 7.62 -0.45 12.40
CA LEU A 26 7.85 -1.51 11.41
C LEU A 26 8.25 -0.91 10.05
N ARG A 27 7.59 0.18 9.62
CA ARG A 27 7.97 0.94 8.42
C ARG A 27 9.42 1.41 8.51
N ASP A 28 9.80 2.07 9.60
CA ASP A 28 11.13 2.66 9.77
C ASP A 28 12.25 1.60 9.80
N LEU A 29 11.94 0.36 10.20
CA LEU A 29 12.88 -0.76 10.14
C LEU A 29 13.13 -1.23 8.69
N GLY A 30 12.10 -1.25 7.85
CA GLY A 30 12.19 -1.53 6.41
C GLY A 30 12.74 -2.90 6.00
N THR A 31 13.12 -3.78 6.94
CA THR A 31 13.62 -5.12 6.59
C THR A 31 12.49 -6.00 6.07
N LYS A 32 12.83 -7.05 5.32
CA LYS A 32 11.86 -8.04 4.82
C LYS A 32 10.93 -8.53 5.93
N GLU A 33 11.48 -8.88 7.09
CA GLU A 33 10.72 -9.38 8.23
C GLU A 33 9.78 -8.31 8.80
N ALA A 34 10.20 -7.05 8.83
CA ALA A 34 9.36 -5.95 9.30
C ALA A 34 8.21 -5.65 8.33
N VAL A 35 8.46 -5.73 7.02
CA VAL A 35 7.44 -5.57 5.97
C VAL A 35 6.41 -6.69 6.05
N LEU A 36 6.85 -7.94 6.20
CA LEU A 36 5.94 -9.09 6.36
C LEU A 36 5.13 -8.99 7.65
N ALA A 37 5.73 -8.52 8.74
CA ALA A 37 5.01 -8.23 9.98
C ALA A 37 3.97 -7.11 9.78
N LEU A 38 4.34 -6.01 9.13
CA LEU A 38 3.43 -4.91 8.82
C LEU A 38 2.25 -5.35 7.95
N ALA A 39 2.47 -6.28 7.02
CA ALA A 39 1.44 -6.78 6.10
C ALA A 39 0.29 -7.48 6.82
N THR A 40 0.54 -8.03 8.01
CA THR A 40 -0.53 -8.61 8.83
C THR A 40 -1.58 -7.58 9.26
N GLY A 41 -1.23 -6.29 9.29
CA GLY A 41 -2.16 -5.20 9.57
C GLY A 41 -3.26 -5.00 8.51
N LEU A 42 -3.04 -5.46 7.27
CA LEU A 42 -4.09 -5.50 6.22
C LEU A 42 -5.20 -6.52 6.53
N ASN A 43 -5.05 -7.33 7.58
CA ASN A 43 -6.07 -8.26 8.03
C ASN A 43 -6.79 -7.77 9.30
N ASP A 44 -6.68 -6.49 9.67
CA ASP A 44 -7.42 -5.96 10.82
C ASP A 44 -8.93 -6.19 10.65
N PRO A 45 -9.62 -6.86 11.59
CA PRO A 45 -11.00 -7.28 11.41
C PRO A 45 -12.04 -6.16 11.57
N HIS A 46 -11.65 -4.97 12.03
CA HIS A 46 -12.61 -3.96 12.50
C HIS A 46 -12.46 -2.59 11.85
N SER A 47 -11.25 -2.21 11.42
CA SER A 47 -10.95 -0.87 10.96
C SER A 47 -10.42 -0.84 9.54
N ALA A 48 -11.30 -0.52 8.60
CA ALA A 48 -10.91 -0.24 7.22
C ALA A 48 -9.91 0.93 7.14
N LEU A 49 -10.06 1.94 8.00
CA LEU A 49 -9.11 3.06 8.09
C LEU A 49 -7.70 2.59 8.49
N PHE A 50 -7.60 1.64 9.43
CA PHE A 50 -6.30 1.09 9.81
C PHE A 50 -5.66 0.31 8.66
N ARG A 51 -6.44 -0.52 7.95
CA ARG A 51 -5.95 -1.27 6.77
C ARG A 51 -5.51 -0.32 5.65
N HIS A 52 -6.28 0.74 5.39
CA HIS A 52 -5.91 1.81 4.46
C HIS A 52 -4.56 2.40 4.85
N GLU A 53 -4.35 2.79 6.11
CA GLU A 53 -3.05 3.34 6.54
C GLU A 53 -1.89 2.35 6.33
N VAL A 54 -2.10 1.05 6.55
CA VAL A 54 -1.07 0.04 6.26
C VAL A 54 -0.70 0.02 4.77
N ALA A 55 -1.70 0.09 3.87
CA ALA A 55 -1.45 0.19 2.43
C ALA A 55 -0.71 1.49 2.06
N TYR A 56 -1.13 2.63 2.63
CA TYR A 56 -0.49 3.93 2.44
C TYR A 56 0.99 3.88 2.86
N VAL A 57 1.27 3.32 4.03
CA VAL A 57 2.62 3.15 4.56
C VAL A 57 3.48 2.25 3.65
N PHE A 58 2.90 1.25 2.99
CA PHE A 58 3.62 0.46 1.99
C PHE A 58 3.99 1.25 0.75
N GLY A 59 3.11 2.14 0.28
CA GLY A 59 3.41 3.08 -0.79
C GLY A 59 4.60 3.97 -0.42
N GLN A 60 4.63 4.52 0.79
CA GLN A 60 5.76 5.34 1.28
C GLN A 60 7.08 4.56 1.41
N LEU A 61 6.99 3.28 1.77
CA LEU A 61 8.16 2.44 2.01
C LEU A 61 8.83 1.98 0.70
N CYS A 62 8.09 1.91 -0.41
CA CYS A 62 8.54 1.43 -1.72
C CYS A 62 9.25 0.06 -1.68
N SER A 63 8.94 -0.80 -0.70
CA SER A 63 9.60 -2.10 -0.54
C SER A 63 8.91 -3.16 -1.41
N PRO A 64 9.64 -3.90 -2.27
CA PRO A 64 9.04 -4.96 -3.10
C PRO A 64 8.42 -6.10 -2.28
N TYR A 65 8.82 -6.27 -1.02
CA TYR A 65 8.26 -7.30 -0.14
C TYR A 65 6.78 -7.06 0.25
N SER A 66 6.22 -5.86 0.05
CA SER A 66 4.79 -5.58 0.32
C SER A 66 3.88 -5.88 -0.87
N VAL A 67 4.43 -5.99 -2.09
CA VAL A 67 3.68 -6.16 -3.35
C VAL A 67 2.70 -7.33 -3.29
N PRO A 68 3.05 -8.53 -2.79
CA PRO A 68 2.08 -9.63 -2.73
C PRO A 68 0.85 -9.31 -1.88
N ALA A 69 1.02 -8.63 -0.74
CA ALA A 69 -0.07 -8.28 0.16
C ALA A 69 -0.95 -7.17 -0.40
N LEU A 70 -0.36 -6.21 -1.12
CA LEU A 70 -1.10 -5.15 -1.82
C LEU A 70 -1.94 -5.71 -2.98
N ILE A 71 -1.39 -6.65 -3.76
CA ILE A 71 -2.13 -7.33 -4.83
C ILE A 71 -3.32 -8.11 -4.25
N GLU A 72 -3.11 -8.84 -3.15
CA GLU A 72 -4.19 -9.56 -2.46
C GLU A 72 -5.29 -8.59 -1.98
N CYS A 73 -4.90 -7.46 -1.38
CA CYS A 73 -5.82 -6.44 -0.94
C CYS A 73 -6.65 -5.85 -2.09
N LEU A 74 -6.00 -5.47 -3.21
CA LEU A 74 -6.68 -4.91 -4.38
C LEU A 74 -7.66 -5.92 -5.02
N ARG A 75 -7.29 -7.20 -5.06
CA ARG A 75 -8.12 -8.30 -5.60
C ARG A 75 -9.31 -8.65 -4.71
N ASN A 76 -9.28 -8.31 -3.43
CA ASN A 76 -10.37 -8.65 -2.52
C ASN A 76 -11.60 -7.77 -2.79
N THR A 77 -12.55 -8.27 -3.57
CA THR A 77 -13.81 -7.55 -3.88
C THR A 77 -14.73 -7.38 -2.67
N GLN A 78 -14.45 -8.05 -1.55
CA GLN A 78 -15.17 -7.84 -0.28
C GLN A 78 -14.49 -6.77 0.59
N GLU A 79 -13.32 -6.29 0.22
CA GLU A 79 -12.65 -5.19 0.89
C GLU A 79 -13.30 -3.85 0.50
N MET A 80 -13.30 -2.90 1.43
CA MET A 80 -13.74 -1.54 1.21
C MET A 80 -12.96 -0.88 0.09
N ALA A 81 -13.67 -0.20 -0.80
CA ALA A 81 -13.08 0.56 -1.91
C ALA A 81 -11.97 1.53 -1.45
N MET A 82 -12.10 2.10 -0.24
CA MET A 82 -11.08 2.95 0.37
C MET A 82 -9.72 2.24 0.55
N VAL A 83 -9.71 0.99 0.99
CA VAL A 83 -8.45 0.26 1.21
C VAL A 83 -7.89 -0.22 -0.13
N ARG A 84 -8.78 -0.62 -1.04
CA ARG A 84 -8.40 -1.11 -2.37
C ARG A 84 -7.76 -0.03 -3.23
N HIS A 85 -8.26 1.22 -3.20
CA HIS A 85 -7.62 2.31 -3.94
C HIS A 85 -6.22 2.60 -3.41
N GLU A 86 -6.06 2.63 -2.09
CA GLU A 86 -4.77 2.89 -1.45
C GLU A 86 -3.76 1.78 -1.79
N ALA A 87 -4.23 0.53 -1.89
CA ALA A 87 -3.41 -0.57 -2.37
C ALA A 87 -2.97 -0.39 -3.83
N ALA A 88 -3.85 0.13 -4.71
CA ALA A 88 -3.52 0.43 -6.10
C ALA A 88 -2.48 1.57 -6.21
N GLU A 89 -2.66 2.66 -5.47
CA GLU A 89 -1.70 3.77 -5.43
C GLU A 89 -0.33 3.34 -4.90
N ALA A 90 -0.31 2.52 -3.85
CA ALA A 90 0.92 1.94 -3.31
C ALA A 90 1.63 1.05 -4.34
N LEU A 91 0.89 0.24 -5.10
CA LEU A 91 1.46 -0.59 -6.18
C LEU A 91 2.10 0.26 -7.29
N GLY A 92 1.45 1.35 -7.71
CA GLY A 92 2.01 2.30 -8.66
C GLY A 92 3.30 2.94 -8.15
N SER A 93 3.29 3.38 -6.89
CA SER A 93 4.45 4.01 -6.23
C SER A 93 5.66 3.08 -6.05
N ILE A 94 5.42 1.77 -5.88
CA ILE A 94 6.51 0.78 -5.76
C ILE A 94 7.17 0.49 -7.12
N GLY A 95 6.43 0.61 -8.22
CA GLY A 95 6.99 0.38 -9.56
C GLY A 95 7.32 -1.09 -9.89
N ALA A 96 6.78 -2.06 -9.13
CA ALA A 96 7.06 -3.48 -9.35
C ALA A 96 6.51 -3.98 -10.69
N GLU A 97 7.24 -4.85 -11.39
CA GLU A 97 6.84 -5.31 -12.73
C GLU A 97 5.52 -6.08 -12.71
N GLU A 98 5.27 -6.85 -11.65
CA GLU A 98 4.04 -7.61 -11.47
C GLU A 98 2.81 -6.70 -11.26
N ALA A 99 3.02 -5.46 -10.80
CA ALA A 99 1.93 -4.52 -10.52
C ALA A 99 1.20 -4.06 -11.78
N GLU A 100 1.89 -3.90 -12.91
CA GLU A 100 1.31 -3.39 -14.16
C GLU A 100 0.10 -4.22 -14.61
N SER A 101 0.28 -5.54 -14.68
CA SER A 101 -0.78 -6.47 -15.10
C SER A 101 -2.00 -6.41 -14.19
N ILE A 102 -1.77 -6.18 -12.89
CA ILE A 102 -2.83 -6.08 -11.89
C ILE A 102 -3.55 -4.73 -12.00
N LEU A 103 -2.82 -3.62 -12.11
CA LEU A 103 -3.41 -2.29 -12.27
C LEU A 103 -4.29 -2.25 -13.53
N LEU A 104 -3.82 -2.80 -14.65
CA LEU A 104 -4.59 -2.93 -15.89
C LEU A 104 -5.87 -3.78 -15.71
N GLU A 105 -5.80 -4.87 -14.93
CA GLU A 105 -6.96 -5.70 -14.61
C GLU A 105 -8.07 -4.88 -13.92
N PHE A 106 -7.69 -3.97 -13.01
CA PHE A 106 -8.60 -3.21 -12.15
C PHE A 106 -8.99 -1.82 -12.68
N GLU A 107 -8.51 -1.38 -13.85
CA GLU A 107 -9.04 -0.19 -14.55
C GLU A 107 -10.53 -0.30 -14.92
N LYS A 108 -11.07 -1.52 -14.89
CA LYS A 108 -12.48 -1.83 -15.16
C LYS A 108 -13.26 -2.27 -13.92
N ASP A 109 -12.69 -2.12 -12.72
CA ASP A 109 -13.35 -2.45 -11.46
C ASP A 109 -14.73 -1.80 -11.33
N ASN A 110 -15.65 -2.37 -10.56
CA ASN A 110 -16.97 -1.76 -10.37
C ASN A 110 -16.90 -0.46 -9.53
N GLU A 111 -15.92 -0.35 -8.64
CA GLU A 111 -15.71 0.82 -7.79
C GLU A 111 -14.95 1.92 -8.53
N ARG A 112 -15.57 3.09 -8.64
CA ARG A 112 -15.00 4.22 -9.39
C ARG A 112 -13.63 4.63 -8.87
N ILE A 113 -13.48 4.74 -7.54
CA ILE A 113 -12.23 5.16 -6.90
C ILE A 113 -11.10 4.17 -7.18
N VAL A 114 -11.40 2.87 -7.25
CA VAL A 114 -10.40 1.84 -7.58
C VAL A 114 -9.98 1.95 -9.04
N ARG A 115 -10.93 2.09 -9.97
CA ARG A 115 -10.61 2.29 -11.40
C ARG A 115 -9.72 3.50 -11.64
N GLU A 116 -10.11 4.65 -11.10
CA GLU A 116 -9.38 5.91 -11.30
C GLU A 116 -7.97 5.82 -10.70
N SER A 117 -7.83 5.19 -9.53
CA SER A 117 -6.52 5.01 -8.89
C SER A 117 -5.62 4.05 -9.67
N CYS A 118 -6.19 2.99 -10.27
CA CYS A 118 -5.40 2.07 -11.10
C CYS A 118 -4.88 2.73 -12.38
N VAL A 119 -5.68 3.59 -13.01
CA VAL A 119 -5.24 4.38 -14.17
C VAL A 119 -4.06 5.28 -13.79
N VAL A 120 -4.21 6.09 -12.73
CA VAL A 120 -3.15 7.00 -12.27
C VAL A 120 -1.90 6.24 -11.82
N ALA A 121 -2.07 5.13 -11.09
CA ALA A 121 -0.96 4.31 -10.64
C ALA A 121 -0.19 3.67 -11.81
N ARG A 122 -0.88 3.28 -12.90
CA ARG A 122 -0.24 2.75 -14.10
C ARG A 122 0.49 3.85 -14.87
N ASP A 123 -0.09 5.05 -15.01
CA ASP A 123 0.58 6.20 -15.61
C ASP A 123 1.88 6.54 -14.84
N MET A 124 1.83 6.51 -13.51
CA MET A 124 3.01 6.71 -12.65
C MET A 124 4.05 5.60 -12.86
N TRP A 125 3.63 4.34 -12.92
CA TRP A 125 4.50 3.20 -13.18
C TRP A 125 5.19 3.29 -14.55
N GLU A 126 4.45 3.71 -15.59
CA GLU A 126 4.97 3.93 -16.94
C GLU A 126 6.02 5.06 -16.95
N PHE A 127 5.74 6.16 -16.26
CA PHE A 127 6.65 7.31 -16.13
C PHE A 127 7.97 6.93 -15.43
N GLU A 128 7.90 6.25 -14.28
CA GLU A 128 9.09 5.83 -13.53
C GLU A 128 9.97 4.86 -14.33
N ARG A 129 9.35 4.05 -15.23
CA ARG A 129 10.09 3.12 -16.10
C ARG A 129 10.59 3.74 -17.40
N SER A 130 9.98 4.80 -17.90
CA SER A 130 10.41 5.48 -19.13
C SER A 130 11.73 6.24 -18.93
N GLY A 131 12.05 6.61 -17.67
CA GLY A 131 13.20 7.43 -17.34
C GLY A 131 13.03 8.90 -17.79
N GLU A 132 11.81 9.28 -18.16
CA GLU A 132 11.46 10.67 -18.44
C GLU A 132 11.59 11.49 -17.14
N MET A 133 12.26 12.64 -17.21
CA MET A 133 12.32 13.58 -16.09
C MET A 133 11.45 14.79 -16.41
N GLU A 134 10.42 15.02 -15.59
CA GLU A 134 9.61 16.21 -15.68
C GLU A 134 10.34 17.37 -14.97
N TYR A 135 10.97 18.25 -15.76
CA TYR A 135 11.61 19.45 -15.23
C TYR A 135 10.56 20.53 -14.95
N ALA A 136 10.34 20.84 -13.67
CA ALA A 136 9.68 22.09 -13.32
C ALA A 136 10.59 23.27 -13.69
N VAL A 137 10.23 23.99 -14.76
CA VAL A 137 10.94 25.21 -15.14
C VAL A 137 10.64 26.26 -14.07
N ILE A 138 11.62 26.58 -13.22
CA ILE A 138 11.48 27.70 -12.27
C ILE A 138 11.43 28.98 -13.12
N PRO A 139 10.32 29.74 -13.12
CA PRO A 139 10.26 31.01 -13.82
C PRO A 139 11.31 31.95 -13.23
N ALA A 140 12.10 32.58 -14.10
CA ALA A 140 13.14 33.55 -13.73
C ALA A 140 12.56 34.84 -13.13
#